data_AF-A0A2G3PLP2-F1
#
_entry.id   AF-A0A2G3PLP2-F1
#
_cell.length_a   1.000
_cell.length_b   1.000
_cell.length_c   1.000
_cell.angle_alpha   90.00
_cell.angle_beta   90.00
_cell.angle_gamma   90.00
#
_symmetry.space_group_name_H-M   'P 1'
#
loop_
_entity.id
_entity.type
_entity.pdbx_description
1 polymer ?
#
loop_
_entity_poly.entity_id
_entity_poly.type
_entity_poly.pdbx_seq_one_letter_code
_entity_poly.pdbx_strand_id
1 'polypeptide(L)'
;MKLVEPDEVPDDWRPTAADGPIDLVVDGELFQIAIASDGGSRYTWVSGPNPGYGFQSGAPRVAWRTRDRLPPAPLPVPLPTIRYHRTRISEFLAEIDPETGYMSEAPFDDP
;
A
#
# COMPACT_ATOMS: atom_id res chain seq x y z
N MET A 1 18.95 12.96 -2.34
CA MET A 1 17.63 12.33 -2.12
C MET A 1 16.62 13.47 -2.11
N LYS A 2 15.68 13.47 -3.06
CA LYS A 2 14.69 14.53 -3.19
C LYS A 2 13.51 14.13 -2.31
N LEU A 3 13.35 14.80 -1.17
CA LEU A 3 12.12 14.73 -0.38
C LEU A 3 11.02 15.31 -1.27
N VAL A 4 10.17 14.45 -1.78
CA VAL A 4 8.96 14.88 -2.49
C VAL A 4 7.96 15.16 -1.38
N GLU A 5 7.54 16.41 -1.24
CA GLU A 5 6.55 16.75 -0.23
C GLU A 5 5.24 16.03 -0.59
N PRO A 6 4.62 15.32 0.37
CA PRO A 6 3.53 14.36 0.17
C PRO A 6 2.23 14.98 -0.38
N ASP A 7 2.12 16.30 -0.34
CA ASP A 7 0.97 17.07 -0.82
C ASP A 7 1.05 17.38 -2.33
N GLU A 8 2.22 17.27 -2.96
CA GLU A 8 2.41 17.55 -4.39
C GLU A 8 2.10 16.37 -5.32
N VAL A 9 1.93 15.17 -4.77
CA VAL A 9 1.76 13.97 -5.59
C VAL A 9 0.29 13.83 -6.05
N PRO A 10 0.01 13.83 -7.37
CA PRO A 10 -1.37 13.75 -7.86
C PRO A 10 -1.99 12.39 -7.55
N ASP A 11 -3.25 12.40 -7.14
CA ASP A 11 -4.03 11.20 -6.80
C ASP A 11 -4.15 10.18 -7.94
N ASP A 12 -4.16 10.66 -9.19
CA ASP A 12 -4.23 9.85 -10.40
C ASP A 12 -2.87 9.35 -10.89
N TRP A 13 -1.77 9.83 -10.30
CA TRP A 13 -0.44 9.35 -10.65
C TRP A 13 -0.29 7.88 -10.24
N ARG A 14 0.39 7.12 -11.08
CA ARG A 14 0.62 5.68 -10.90
C ARG A 14 2.12 5.47 -10.74
N PRO A 15 2.61 5.27 -9.51
CA PRO A 15 4.03 5.03 -9.31
C PRO A 15 4.43 3.69 -9.92
N THR A 16 5.64 3.66 -10.47
CA THR A 16 6.25 2.48 -11.07
C THR A 16 7.50 2.08 -10.28
N ALA A 17 8.02 0.88 -10.54
CA ALA A 17 9.27 0.44 -9.95
C ALA A 17 10.48 1.35 -10.30
N ALA A 18 10.39 2.11 -11.38
CA ALA A 18 11.44 3.03 -11.82
C ALA A 18 11.45 4.35 -11.03
N ASP A 19 10.32 4.75 -10.46
CA ASP A 19 10.21 5.98 -9.66
C ASP A 19 10.91 5.84 -8.29
N GLY A 20 11.17 4.61 -7.87
CA GLY A 20 11.78 4.30 -6.57
C GLY A 20 10.81 4.45 -5.41
N PRO A 21 11.32 4.45 -4.16
CA PRO A 21 10.50 4.67 -2.98
C PRO A 21 9.93 6.09 -2.96
N ILE A 22 8.64 6.22 -2.70
CA ILE A 22 7.91 7.49 -2.61
C ILE A 22 7.45 7.69 -1.19
N ASP A 23 7.69 8.88 -0.66
CA ASP A 23 7.23 9.26 0.65
C ASP A 23 5.82 9.88 0.56
N LEU A 24 4.90 9.41 1.39
CA LEU A 24 3.51 9.81 1.41
C LEU A 24 3.05 10.02 2.85
N VAL A 25 2.45 11.16 3.14
CA VAL A 25 1.83 11.44 4.44
C VAL A 25 0.33 11.21 4.32
N VAL A 26 -0.19 10.36 5.19
CA VAL A 26 -1.61 10.00 5.27
C VAL A 26 -2.02 10.11 6.73
N ASP A 27 -3.07 10.88 7.01
CA ASP A 27 -3.57 11.11 8.38
C ASP A 27 -2.48 11.64 9.36
N GLY A 28 -1.47 12.36 8.84
CA GLY A 28 -0.34 12.88 9.62
C GLY A 28 0.84 11.92 9.77
N GLU A 29 0.69 10.67 9.33
CA GLU A 29 1.71 9.63 9.40
C GLU A 29 2.48 9.49 8.08
N LEU A 30 3.80 9.40 8.16
CA LEU A 30 4.70 9.23 7.03
C LEU A 30 4.89 7.75 6.67
N PHE A 31 4.56 7.42 5.43
CA PHE A 31 4.77 6.11 4.82
C PHE A 31 5.68 6.21 3.60
N GLN A 32 6.57 5.24 3.46
CA GLN A 32 7.37 5.05 2.27
C GLN A 32 6.80 3.90 1.45
N ILE A 33 6.49 4.17 0.18
CA ILE A 33 5.88 3.24 -0.76
C ILE A 33 6.92 2.84 -1.80
N ALA A 34 7.26 1.56 -1.86
CA ALA A 34 8.13 1.00 -2.90
C ALA A 34 7.33 0.06 -3.81
N ILE A 35 7.36 0.33 -5.12
CA ILE A 35 6.75 -0.54 -6.12
C ILE A 35 7.78 -1.56 -6.60
N ALA A 36 7.45 -2.84 -6.50
CA ALA A 36 8.27 -3.93 -7.00
C ALA A 36 8.08 -4.10 -8.52
N SER A 37 9.07 -4.69 -9.19
CA SER A 37 9.04 -4.89 -10.65
C SER A 37 7.90 -5.79 -11.13
N ASP A 38 7.31 -6.59 -10.23
CA ASP A 38 6.13 -7.42 -10.52
C ASP A 38 4.81 -6.64 -10.38
N GLY A 39 4.86 -5.39 -9.93
CA GLY A 39 3.70 -4.54 -9.66
C GLY A 39 3.16 -4.63 -8.23
N GLY A 40 3.83 -5.38 -7.34
CA GLY A 40 3.54 -5.36 -5.91
C GLY A 40 3.92 -4.03 -5.25
N SER A 41 3.30 -3.71 -4.13
CA SER A 41 3.56 -2.48 -3.38
C SER A 41 3.96 -2.79 -1.94
N ARG A 42 5.09 -2.26 -1.50
CA ARG A 42 5.54 -2.33 -0.11
C ARG A 42 5.33 -0.97 0.54
N TYR A 43 4.68 -0.97 1.71
CA TYR A 43 4.41 0.20 2.51
C TYR A 43 5.22 0.06 3.80
N THR A 44 6.09 1.03 4.07
CA THR A 44 6.90 1.10 5.28
C THR A 44 6.45 2.30 6.09
N TRP A 45 6.00 2.07 7.32
CA TRP A 45 5.59 3.12 8.24
C TRP A 45 6.84 3.73 8.88
N VAL A 46 7.14 4.98 8.54
CA VAL A 46 8.38 5.67 8.93
C VAL A 46 8.18 6.47 10.21
N SER A 47 7.04 7.16 10.38
CA SER A 47 6.73 7.94 11.59
C SER A 47 6.12 7.12 12.72
N GLY A 48 5.73 5.87 12.45
CA GLY A 48 4.99 5.05 13.40
C GLY A 48 5.79 4.66 14.64
N PRO A 49 5.11 4.23 15.71
CA PRO A 49 5.75 3.85 16.97
C PRO A 49 6.66 2.62 16.84
N ASN A 50 6.48 1.82 15.78
CA ASN A 50 7.20 0.57 15.54
C ASN A 50 8.14 0.72 14.32
N PRO A 51 9.47 0.91 14.53
CA PRO A 51 10.42 1.10 13.45
C PRO A 51 10.46 -0.09 12.50
N GLY A 52 10.31 0.17 11.20
CA GLY A 52 10.33 -0.87 10.16
C GLY A 52 9.02 -1.66 10.03
N TYR A 53 7.96 -1.25 10.75
CA TYR A 53 6.63 -1.80 10.59
C TYR A 53 5.98 -1.33 9.29
N GLY A 54 4.94 -2.04 8.84
CA GLY A 54 4.24 -1.74 7.60
C GLY A 54 3.61 -2.98 7.00
N PHE A 55 3.17 -2.88 5.74
CA PHE A 55 2.45 -3.95 5.07
C PHE A 55 2.86 -4.06 3.60
N GLN A 56 2.49 -5.17 2.97
CA GLN A 56 2.77 -5.42 1.55
C GLN A 56 1.47 -5.79 0.86
N SER A 57 1.32 -5.33 -0.38
CA SER A 57 0.24 -5.71 -1.27
C SER A 57 0.84 -6.41 -2.49
N GLY A 58 0.29 -7.57 -2.83
CA GLY A 58 0.72 -8.31 -4.02
C GLY A 58 0.35 -7.58 -5.31
N ALA A 59 1.06 -7.89 -6.38
CA ALA A 59 0.72 -7.40 -7.71
C ALA A 59 -0.76 -7.68 -8.04
N PRO A 60 -1.49 -6.72 -8.63
CA PRO A 60 -2.89 -6.92 -8.96
C PRO A 60 -3.02 -8.04 -10.00
N ARG A 61 -3.82 -9.07 -9.65
CA ARG A 61 -4.09 -10.23 -10.51
C ARG A 61 -5.57 -10.25 -10.86
N VAL A 62 -5.87 -10.56 -12.10
CA VAL A 62 -7.24 -10.83 -12.55
C VAL A 62 -7.57 -12.30 -12.31
N ALA A 63 -8.61 -12.56 -11.53
CA ALA A 63 -9.14 -13.91 -11.34
C ALA A 63 -9.80 -14.39 -12.65
N TRP A 64 -9.24 -15.45 -13.22
CA TRP A 64 -9.71 -16.02 -14.47
C TRP A 64 -11.05 -16.76 -14.29
N ARG A 65 -12.08 -16.37 -15.05
CA ARG A 65 -13.36 -17.10 -15.18
C ARG A 65 -13.68 -17.25 -16.66
N THR A 66 -12.96 -18.11 -17.37
CA THR A 66 -13.33 -18.47 -18.75
C THR A 66 -13.43 -19.98 -18.88
N ARG A 67 -14.53 -20.43 -19.50
CA ARG A 67 -14.87 -21.83 -19.75
C ARG A 67 -13.85 -22.51 -20.69
N ASP A 68 -13.12 -21.71 -21.47
CA ASP A 68 -12.36 -22.16 -22.63
C ASP A 68 -10.87 -22.42 -22.36
N ARG A 69 -10.41 -22.32 -21.08
CA ARG A 69 -9.03 -22.63 -20.61
C ARG A 69 -7.86 -21.93 -21.35
N LEU A 70 -8.11 -21.05 -22.31
CA LEU A 70 -7.06 -20.37 -23.05
C LEU A 70 -6.47 -19.24 -22.18
N PRO A 71 -5.15 -19.16 -21.94
CA PRO A 71 -4.59 -18.04 -21.19
C PRO A 71 -4.98 -16.73 -21.92
N PRO A 72 -5.51 -15.72 -21.21
CA PRO A 72 -5.67 -14.42 -21.84
C PRO A 72 -4.28 -13.93 -22.25
N ALA A 73 -4.20 -13.20 -23.36
CA ALA A 73 -3.05 -12.33 -23.58
C ALA A 73 -2.82 -11.53 -22.28
N PRO A 74 -1.57 -11.37 -21.79
CA PRO A 74 -1.31 -10.63 -20.57
C PRO A 74 -1.85 -9.22 -20.76
N LEU A 75 -3.06 -8.96 -20.25
CA LEU A 75 -3.59 -7.62 -20.21
C LEU A 75 -2.75 -6.90 -19.16
N PRO A 76 -2.09 -5.78 -19.50
CA PRO A 76 -1.37 -5.00 -18.50
C PRO A 76 -2.42 -4.53 -17.48
N VAL A 77 -2.41 -5.15 -16.30
CA VAL A 77 -3.24 -4.67 -15.20
C VAL A 77 -2.63 -3.34 -14.78
N PRO A 78 -3.38 -2.23 -14.88
CA PRO A 78 -2.79 -0.93 -14.63
C PRO A 78 -2.38 -0.83 -13.16
N LEU A 79 -1.16 -0.33 -12.90
CA LEU A 79 -0.63 -0.18 -11.54
C LEU A 79 -1.56 0.69 -10.69
N PRO A 80 -1.63 0.47 -9.38
CA PRO A 80 -2.47 1.28 -8.51
C PRO A 80 -2.10 2.77 -8.56
N THR A 81 -3.07 3.64 -8.31
CA THR A 81 -2.84 5.09 -8.25
C THR A 81 -2.45 5.53 -6.83
N ILE A 82 -1.92 6.74 -6.68
CA ILE A 82 -1.65 7.34 -5.36
C ILE A 82 -2.90 7.40 -4.49
N ARG A 83 -4.07 7.70 -5.07
CA ARG A 83 -5.34 7.63 -4.36
C ARG A 83 -5.59 6.24 -3.76
N TYR A 84 -5.34 5.18 -4.51
CA TYR A 84 -5.46 3.82 -4.00
C TYR A 84 -4.51 3.57 -2.83
N HIS A 85 -3.25 4.01 -2.94
CA HIS A 85 -2.28 3.88 -1.87
C HIS A 85 -2.69 4.64 -0.60
N ARG A 86 -3.18 5.89 -0.73
CA ARG A 86 -3.73 6.69 0.37
C ARG A 86 -4.87 5.95 1.08
N THR A 87 -5.82 5.40 0.32
CA THR A 87 -6.93 4.62 0.88
C THR A 87 -6.42 3.40 1.65
N ARG A 88 -5.48 2.63 1.09
CA ARG A 88 -4.94 1.44 1.76
C ARG A 88 -4.20 1.76 3.05
N ILE A 89 -3.47 2.87 3.10
CA ILE A 89 -2.78 3.33 4.31
C ILE A 89 -3.79 3.81 5.35
N SER A 90 -4.79 4.59 4.95
CA SER A 90 -5.83 5.07 5.88
C SER A 90 -6.65 3.91 6.46
N GLU A 91 -7.00 2.90 5.65
CA GLU A 91 -7.62 1.65 6.13
C GLU A 91 -6.73 0.94 7.16
N PHE A 92 -5.43 0.81 6.88
CA PHE A 92 -4.48 0.20 7.81
C PHE A 92 -4.36 0.98 9.13
N LEU A 93 -4.31 2.31 9.08
CA LEU A 93 -4.28 3.15 10.28
C LEU A 93 -5.59 3.08 11.07
N ALA A 94 -6.74 2.92 10.41
CA ALA A 94 -8.03 2.77 11.07
C ALA A 94 -8.19 1.42 11.79
N GLU A 95 -7.50 0.38 11.35
CA GLU A 95 -7.48 -0.95 11.98
C GLU A 95 -6.45 -1.07 13.12
N ILE A 96 -5.52 -0.13 13.20
CA ILE A 96 -4.42 -0.13 14.17
C ILE A 96 -4.74 0.78 15.34
N ASP A 97 -4.45 0.28 16.54
CA ASP A 97 -4.44 1.09 17.74
C ASP A 97 -3.28 2.11 17.67
N PRO A 98 -3.55 3.43 17.74
CA PRO A 98 -2.53 4.46 17.57
C PRO A 98 -1.54 4.54 18.74
N GLU A 99 -1.90 4.05 19.93
CA GLU A 99 -1.00 4.02 21.09
C GLU A 99 -0.01 2.86 21.02
N THR A 100 -0.42 1.71 20.47
CA THR A 100 0.42 0.51 20.42
C THR A 100 1.03 0.22 19.04
N GLY A 101 0.43 0.73 17.96
CA GLY A 101 0.82 0.45 16.59
C GLY A 101 0.52 -0.97 16.12
N TYR A 102 -0.30 -1.73 16.86
CA TYR A 102 -0.78 -3.07 16.50
C TYR A 102 -2.28 -3.03 16.19
N MET A 103 -2.75 -3.98 15.36
CA MET A 103 -4.19 -4.18 15.16
C MET A 103 -4.83 -4.43 16.53
N SER A 104 -5.89 -3.70 16.87
CA SER A 104 -6.56 -3.85 18.16
C SER A 104 -6.92 -5.32 18.37
N GLU A 105 -6.29 -5.94 19.37
CA GLU A 105 -6.64 -7.28 19.81
C GLU A 105 -8.10 -7.24 20.26
N ALA A 106 -8.97 -8.05 19.62
CA ALA A 106 -10.31 -8.24 20.15
C ALA A 106 -10.16 -8.71 21.60
N PRO A 107 -10.92 -8.16 22.58
CA PRO A 107 -10.77 -8.57 23.96
C PRO A 107 -10.90 -10.09 24.04
N PHE A 108 -9.85 -10.75 24.53
CA PHE A 108 -9.94 -12.13 24.94
C PHE A 108 -11.04 -12.20 26.00
N ASP A 109 -12.22 -12.67 25.60
CA ASP A 109 -13.30 -13.07 26.50
C ASP A 109 -12.80 -14.33 27.21
N ASP A 110 -12.11 -14.14 28.34
CA ASP A 110 -11.65 -15.22 29.21
C ASP A 110 -12.87 -15.75 29.99
N PRO A 111 -13.25 -17.04 29.84
CA PRO A 111 -14.47 -17.60 30.44
C PRO A 111 -14.46 -17.75 31.97
#